data_AF-A0A524GIP6-F1
#
_entry.id   AF-A0A524GIP6-F1
#
_cell.length_a   1.000
_cell.length_b   1.000
_cell.length_c   1.000
_cell.angle_alpha   90.00
_cell.angle_beta   90.00
_cell.angle_gamma   90.00
#
_symmetry.space_group_name_H-M   'P 1'
#
loop_
_entity.id
_entity.type
_entity.pdbx_description
1 polymer ?
#
loop_
_entity_poly.entity_id
_entity_poly.type
_entity_poly.pdbx_seq_one_letter_code
_entity_poly.pdbx_strand_id
1 'polypeptide(L)'
;MNRYIGFVLRWPKLILLVLAVITILLIPGIRLLEFDNSVEAFLPKDDHEYTYYNKIRDIYGDSGRFLIMAISDERLWSAETLSDLDSFLSDLEEYKDFDEAREQGRLKRFDSVMTGGKISYSAFTEKFRDDPPFGRLLERKIETYLGKIDHLGRSDLKKLKK
;
A
#
# COMPACT_ATOMS: atom_id res chain seq x y z
N MET A 1 22.71 38.39 -36.62
CA MET A 1 21.47 38.37 -35.83
C MET A 1 20.20 38.39 -36.68
N ASN A 2 20.12 39.19 -37.75
CA ASN A 2 18.87 39.40 -38.52
C ASN A 2 18.41 38.22 -39.42
N ARG A 3 19.30 37.31 -39.83
CA ARG A 3 18.92 36.16 -40.70
C ARG A 3 18.06 35.11 -39.99
N TYR A 4 18.32 34.84 -38.72
CA TYR A 4 17.55 33.88 -37.92
C TYR A 4 16.14 34.41 -37.65
N ILE A 5 16.03 35.67 -37.24
CA ILE A 5 14.74 36.33 -37.00
C ILE A 5 13.92 36.41 -38.29
N GLY A 6 14.57 36.75 -39.41
CA GLY A 6 13.92 36.77 -40.73
C GLY A 6 13.42 35.40 -41.20
N PHE A 7 14.15 34.32 -40.87
CA PHE A 7 13.70 32.95 -41.15
C PHE A 7 12.47 32.58 -40.30
N VAL A 8 12.49 32.96 -39.02
CA VAL A 8 11.37 32.69 -38.09
C VAL A 8 10.09 33.43 -38.50
N LEU A 9 10.22 34.70 -38.90
CA LEU A 9 9.10 35.52 -39.34
C LEU A 9 8.55 35.12 -40.72
N ARG A 10 9.36 34.46 -41.56
CA ARG A 10 8.95 34.05 -42.92
C ARG A 10 8.10 32.78 -42.92
N TRP A 11 8.26 31.89 -41.94
CA TRP A 11 7.53 30.62 -41.83
C TRP A 11 6.99 30.34 -40.41
N PRO A 12 6.21 31.27 -39.81
CA PRO A 12 5.82 31.19 -38.40
C PRO A 12 4.98 29.94 -38.09
N LYS A 13 4.06 29.55 -38.98
CA LYS A 13 3.20 28.38 -38.79
C LYS A 13 3.99 27.06 -38.76
N LEU A 14 5.01 26.93 -39.61
CA LEU A 14 5.87 25.73 -39.67
C LEU A 14 6.70 25.61 -38.39
N ILE A 15 7.22 26.72 -37.90
CA ILE A 15 8.04 26.73 -36.68
C ILE A 15 7.19 26.43 -35.45
N LEU A 16 5.98 26.99 -35.36
CA LEU A 16 5.03 26.65 -34.30
C LEU A 16 4.61 25.18 -34.36
N LEU A 17 4.40 24.62 -35.55
CA LEU A 17 4.10 23.19 -35.72
C LEU A 17 5.25 22.31 -35.21
N VAL A 18 6.49 22.61 -35.61
CA VAL A 18 7.67 21.87 -35.17
C VAL A 18 7.82 21.96 -33.64
N LEU A 19 7.66 23.15 -33.06
CA LEU A 19 7.72 23.33 -31.61
C LEU A 19 6.62 22.54 -30.91
N ALA A 20 5.38 22.57 -31.40
CA ALA A 20 4.27 21.81 -30.85
C ALA A 20 4.50 20.30 -30.92
N VAL A 21 5.04 19.79 -32.03
CA VAL A 21 5.40 18.37 -32.17
C VAL A 21 6.48 17.97 -31.17
N ILE A 22 7.53 18.78 -31.01
CA ILE A 22 8.59 18.54 -30.02
C ILE A 22 8.00 18.54 -28.61
N THR A 23 7.13 19.49 -28.28
CA THR A 23 6.45 19.54 -26.97
C THR A 23 5.62 18.28 -26.74
N ILE A 24 4.81 17.85 -27.71
CA ILE A 24 3.99 16.63 -27.59
C ILE A 24 4.86 15.38 -27.40
N LEU A 25 6.00 15.30 -28.10
CA LEU A 25 6.96 14.20 -27.98
C LEU A 25 7.58 14.11 -26.57
N LEU A 26 7.72 15.23 -25.87
CA LEU A 26 8.28 15.30 -24.53
C LEU A 26 7.27 15.01 -23.41
N ILE A 27 5.96 15.12 -23.68
CA ILE A 27 4.88 14.88 -22.68
C ILE A 27 5.00 13.50 -22.01
N PRO A 28 5.26 12.38 -22.72
CA PRO A 28 5.42 11.07 -22.09
C PRO A 28 6.54 11.03 -21.04
N GLY A 29 7.60 11.84 -21.21
CA GLY A 29 8.72 11.93 -20.28
C GLY A 29 8.33 12.43 -18.89
N ILE A 30 7.27 13.22 -18.78
CA ILE A 30 6.74 13.70 -17.49
C ILE A 30 6.28 12.52 -16.62
N ARG A 31 5.79 11.44 -17.23
CA ARG A 31 5.36 10.23 -16.48
C ARG A 31 6.52 9.41 -15.92
N LEU A 32 7.75 9.67 -16.36
CA LEU A 32 8.96 9.01 -15.85
C LEU A 32 9.60 9.79 -14.68
N LEU A 33 9.04 10.93 -14.28
CA LEU A 33 9.55 11.70 -13.15
C LEU A 33 9.17 10.99 -11.84
N GLU A 34 10.17 10.39 -11.21
CA GLU A 34 10.08 9.82 -9.86
C GLU A 34 10.57 10.87 -8.85
N PHE A 35 9.72 11.21 -7.88
CA PHE A 35 10.09 12.11 -6.78
C PHE A 35 10.40 11.29 -5.53
N ASP A 36 11.68 11.20 -5.18
CA ASP A 36 12.09 10.68 -3.88
C ASP A 36 12.00 11.81 -2.83
N ASN A 37 11.04 11.70 -1.91
CA ASN A 37 10.83 12.66 -0.82
C ASN A 37 11.51 12.22 0.49
N SER A 38 12.36 11.19 0.45
CA SER A 38 13.12 10.80 1.63
C SER A 38 14.18 11.85 1.96
N VAL A 39 14.45 12.05 3.24
CA VAL A 39 15.57 12.88 3.70
C VAL A 39 16.90 12.32 3.16
N GLU A 40 16.96 11.00 2.97
CA GLU A 40 18.11 10.28 2.45
C GLU A 40 18.49 10.73 1.02
N ALA A 41 17.51 11.04 0.17
CA ALA A 41 17.75 11.53 -1.20
C ALA A 41 18.52 12.86 -1.25
N PHE A 42 18.46 13.65 -0.17
CA PHE A 42 19.16 14.93 -0.04
C PHE A 42 20.55 14.79 0.60
N LEU A 43 20.93 13.60 1.08
CA LEU A 43 22.25 13.38 1.67
C LEU A 43 23.33 13.29 0.58
N PRO A 44 24.53 13.86 0.82
CA PRO A 44 25.63 13.74 -0.13
C PRO A 44 26.06 12.28 -0.29
N LYS A 45 25.90 11.72 -1.49
CA LYS A 45 26.15 10.29 -1.76
C LYS A 45 27.63 9.91 -1.67
N ASP A 46 28.53 10.86 -1.91
CA ASP A 46 29.98 10.67 -1.83
C ASP A 46 30.54 10.88 -0.41
N ASP A 47 29.67 11.16 0.57
CA ASP A 47 30.09 11.30 1.96
C ASP A 47 30.47 9.95 2.57
N HIS A 48 31.56 9.94 3.35
CA HIS A 48 32.09 8.72 3.95
C HIS A 48 31.14 8.15 5.01
N GLU A 49 30.45 9.00 5.77
CA GLU A 49 29.48 8.56 6.78
C GLU A 49 28.23 7.98 6.12
N TYR A 50 27.75 8.58 5.02
CA TYR A 50 26.64 8.04 4.23
C TYR A 50 26.94 6.63 3.70
N THR A 51 28.14 6.45 3.13
CA THR A 51 28.59 5.16 2.60
C THR A 51 28.75 4.12 3.71
N TYR A 52 29.30 4.51 4.86
CA TYR A 52 29.43 3.65 6.02
C TYR A 52 28.07 3.22 6.57
N TYR A 53 27.13 4.16 6.75
CA TYR A 53 25.77 3.89 7.19
C TYR A 53 25.06 2.89 6.27
N ASN A 54 25.14 3.08 4.94
CA ASN A 54 24.56 2.15 3.98
C ASN A 54 25.17 0.75 4.06
N LYS A 55 26.49 0.66 4.24
CA LYS A 55 27.15 -0.64 4.41
C LYS A 55 26.69 -1.37 5.68
N ILE A 56 26.50 -0.64 6.78
CA ILE A 56 25.95 -1.22 8.02
C ILE A 56 24.51 -1.66 7.81
N ARG A 57 23.69 -0.84 7.14
CA ARG A 57 22.30 -1.17 6.79
C ARG A 57 22.20 -2.42 5.93
N ASP A 58 23.10 -2.62 4.97
CA ASP A 58 23.10 -3.80 4.11
C ASP A 58 23.46 -5.09 4.87
N ILE A 59 24.32 -4.99 5.90
CA ILE A 59 24.75 -6.14 6.71
C ILE A 59 23.71 -6.49 7.78
N TYR A 60 23.18 -5.49 8.48
CA TYR A 60 22.34 -5.69 9.68
C TYR A 60 20.86 -5.40 9.45
N GLY A 61 20.48 -4.89 8.28
CA GLY A 61 19.14 -4.39 8.01
C GLY A 61 18.94 -2.94 8.48
N ASP A 62 17.77 -2.38 8.15
CA ASP A 62 17.39 -1.03 8.57
C ASP A 62 17.05 -1.01 10.07
N SER A 63 17.95 -0.44 10.88
CA SER A 63 17.76 -0.26 12.32
C SER A 63 17.11 1.09 12.69
N GLY A 64 16.80 1.93 11.69
CA GLY A 64 16.28 3.29 11.91
C GLY A 64 14.75 3.37 11.95
N ARG A 65 14.05 2.34 11.49
CA ARG A 65 12.58 2.32 11.43
C ARG A 65 12.02 1.40 12.49
N PHE A 66 11.38 1.99 13.50
CA PHE A 66 10.69 1.26 14.56
C PHE A 66 9.31 1.85 14.79
N LEU A 67 8.36 0.98 15.15
CA LEU A 67 7.05 1.36 15.67
C LEU A 67 7.12 1.22 17.19
N ILE A 68 6.92 2.32 17.92
CA ILE A 68 6.75 2.28 19.37
C ILE A 68 5.25 2.43 19.67
N MET A 69 4.71 1.48 20.43
CA MET A 69 3.32 1.47 20.87
C MET A 69 3.27 1.41 22.39
N ALA A 70 2.46 2.29 23.01
CA ALA A 70 2.15 2.23 24.42
C ALA A 70 0.76 1.61 24.59
N ILE A 71 0.67 0.53 25.36
CA ILE A 71 -0.58 -0.17 25.68
C ILE A 71 -0.86 0.04 27.16
N SER A 72 -2.08 0.45 27.49
CA SER A 72 -2.53 0.66 28.86
C SER A 72 -3.83 -0.10 29.07
N ASP A 73 -3.82 -1.03 30.01
CA ASP A 73 -4.99 -1.80 30.45
C ASP A 73 -4.91 -1.97 31.97
N GLU A 74 -6.04 -2.06 32.66
CA GLU A 74 -6.05 -2.31 34.12
C GLU A 74 -5.45 -3.69 34.46
N ARG A 75 -5.47 -4.62 33.50
CA ARG A 75 -5.08 -6.02 33.63
C ARG A 75 -4.07 -6.42 32.55
N LEU A 76 -3.05 -5.57 32.31
CA LEU A 76 -1.99 -5.81 31.29
C LEU A 76 -1.36 -7.21 31.31
N TRP A 77 -1.23 -7.82 32.49
CA TRP A 77 -0.62 -9.15 32.68
C TRP A 77 -1.63 -10.29 32.69
N SER A 78 -2.88 -10.04 32.30
CA SER A 78 -3.90 -11.07 32.23
C SER A 78 -3.73 -11.95 30.99
N ALA A 79 -4.21 -13.19 31.07
CA ALA A 79 -4.22 -14.10 29.93
C ALA A 79 -5.00 -13.55 28.73
N GLU A 80 -6.06 -12.79 28.99
CA GLU A 80 -6.87 -12.11 27.98
C GLU A 80 -6.04 -11.08 27.21
N THR A 81 -5.43 -10.12 27.91
CA THR A 81 -4.60 -9.07 27.28
C THR A 81 -3.39 -9.63 26.54
N LEU A 82 -2.75 -10.67 27.07
CA LEU A 82 -1.63 -11.32 26.40
C LEU A 82 -2.06 -12.08 25.13
N SER A 83 -3.24 -12.69 25.14
CA SER A 83 -3.83 -13.36 23.96
C SER A 83 -4.19 -12.35 22.86
N ASP A 84 -4.68 -11.17 23.23
CA ASP A 84 -4.97 -10.11 22.28
C ASP A 84 -3.68 -9.54 21.67
N LEU A 85 -2.64 -9.37 22.48
CA LEU A 85 -1.33 -8.93 22.01
C LEU A 85 -0.70 -9.95 21.05
N ASP A 86 -0.79 -11.25 21.37
CA ASP A 86 -0.31 -12.34 20.50
C ASP A 86 -1.07 -12.38 19.17
N SER A 87 -2.39 -12.18 19.21
CA SER A 87 -3.22 -12.07 18.00
C SER A 87 -2.83 -10.87 17.15
N PHE A 88 -2.55 -9.73 17.77
CA PHE A 88 -2.06 -8.53 17.09
C PHE A 88 -0.67 -8.73 16.45
N LEU A 89 0.26 -9.34 17.18
CA LEU A 89 1.59 -9.66 16.66
C LEU A 89 1.51 -10.64 15.49
N SER A 90 0.69 -11.69 15.61
CA SER A 90 0.44 -12.65 14.53
C SER A 90 -0.12 -11.97 13.27
N ASP A 91 -1.02 -10.99 13.44
CA ASP A 91 -1.57 -10.22 12.32
C ASP A 91 -0.50 -9.36 11.63
N LEU A 92 0.47 -8.83 12.37
CA LEU A 92 1.59 -8.07 11.79
C LEU A 92 2.58 -8.99 11.08
N GLU A 93 2.93 -10.12 11.69
CA GLU A 93 3.91 -11.07 11.15
C GLU A 93 3.43 -11.75 9.87
N GLU A 94 2.11 -11.94 9.72
CA GLU A 94 1.51 -12.48 8.50
C GLU A 94 1.91 -11.70 7.22
N TYR A 95 2.21 -10.40 7.34
CA TYR A 95 2.61 -9.55 6.21
C TYR A 95 4.11 -9.26 6.18
N LYS A 96 4.90 -9.89 7.03
CA LYS A 96 6.37 -9.76 7.02
C LYS A 96 6.95 -10.26 5.70
N ASP A 97 6.50 -11.44 5.27
CA ASP A 97 6.87 -12.05 4.00
C ASP A 97 5.61 -12.16 3.13
N PHE A 98 5.36 -11.13 2.32
CA PHE A 98 4.16 -11.08 1.49
C PHE A 98 4.12 -12.24 0.48
N ASP A 99 3.18 -13.16 0.66
CA ASP A 99 2.90 -14.26 -0.27
C ASP A 99 1.72 -13.87 -1.19
N GLU A 100 2.07 -13.48 -2.41
CA GLU A 100 1.08 -13.09 -3.42
C GLU A 100 0.12 -14.23 -3.78
N ALA A 101 0.59 -15.48 -3.84
CA ALA A 101 -0.23 -16.62 -4.21
C ALA A 101 -1.28 -16.92 -3.13
N ARG A 102 -0.87 -16.84 -1.86
CA ARG A 102 -1.78 -16.98 -0.71
C ARG A 102 -2.81 -15.85 -0.68
N GLU A 103 -2.40 -14.61 -0.90
CA GLU A 103 -3.30 -13.46 -0.89
C GLU A 103 -4.32 -13.50 -2.05
N GLN A 104 -3.88 -13.84 -3.25
CA GLN A 104 -4.80 -14.09 -4.38
C GLN A 104 -5.78 -15.23 -4.06
N GLY A 105 -5.33 -16.27 -3.36
CA GLY A 105 -6.18 -17.36 -2.87
C GLY A 105 -7.27 -16.89 -1.91
N ARG A 106 -6.90 -16.07 -0.92
CA ARG A 106 -7.83 -15.44 0.03
C ARG A 106 -8.91 -14.61 -0.66
N LEU A 107 -8.51 -13.76 -1.61
CA LEU A 107 -9.44 -12.90 -2.34
C LEU A 107 -10.40 -13.71 -3.23
N LYS A 108 -9.91 -14.75 -3.91
CA LYS A 108 -10.77 -15.67 -4.68
C LYS A 108 -11.77 -16.40 -3.78
N ARG A 109 -11.32 -16.88 -2.61
CA ARG A 109 -12.18 -17.53 -1.61
C ARG A 109 -13.25 -16.56 -1.09
N PHE A 110 -12.85 -15.33 -0.73
CA PHE A 110 -13.76 -14.26 -0.36
C PHE A 110 -14.83 -13.99 -1.42
N ASP A 111 -14.43 -13.83 -2.68
CA ASP A 111 -15.36 -13.61 -3.79
C ASP A 111 -16.31 -14.79 -4.00
N SER A 112 -15.82 -16.03 -3.86
CA SER A 112 -16.65 -17.23 -4.00
C SER A 112 -17.74 -17.32 -2.93
N VAL A 113 -17.42 -17.02 -1.67
CA VAL A 113 -18.39 -17.05 -0.55
C VAL A 113 -19.47 -16.00 -0.75
N MET A 114 -19.09 -14.82 -1.25
CA MET A 114 -20.00 -13.70 -1.45
C MET A 114 -20.84 -13.79 -2.75
N THR A 115 -20.46 -14.65 -3.68
CA THR A 115 -21.20 -14.84 -4.95
C THR A 115 -22.57 -15.49 -4.72
N GLY A 116 -22.71 -16.29 -3.65
CA GLY A 116 -23.92 -17.05 -3.28
C GLY A 116 -25.10 -16.22 -2.77
N GLY A 117 -24.98 -14.89 -2.65
CA GLY A 117 -26.08 -14.01 -2.25
C GLY A 117 -25.96 -13.52 -0.81
N LYS A 118 -27.06 -13.62 -0.03
CA LYS A 118 -27.05 -13.26 1.40
C LYS A 118 -26.48 -14.43 2.21
N ILE A 119 -25.42 -14.17 2.95
CA ILE A 119 -24.82 -15.12 3.90
C ILE A 119 -24.92 -14.55 5.31
N SER A 120 -25.20 -15.40 6.30
CA SER A 120 -25.15 -15.00 7.70
C SER A 120 -23.71 -14.70 8.12
N TYR A 121 -23.51 -13.72 9.01
CA TYR A 121 -22.20 -13.39 9.56
C TYR A 121 -21.48 -14.60 10.14
N SER A 122 -22.16 -15.45 10.93
CA SER A 122 -21.56 -16.64 11.53
C SER A 122 -21.15 -17.69 10.49
N ALA A 123 -21.95 -17.87 9.45
CA ALA A 123 -21.62 -18.77 8.34
C ALA A 123 -20.45 -18.22 7.50
N PHE A 124 -20.30 -16.90 7.44
CA PHE A 124 -19.20 -16.24 6.75
C PHE A 124 -17.89 -16.38 7.53
N THR A 125 -17.88 -16.12 8.84
CA THR A 125 -16.65 -16.23 9.66
C THR A 125 -16.15 -17.67 9.75
N GLU A 126 -17.03 -18.67 9.82
CA GLU A 126 -16.64 -20.09 9.82
C GLU A 126 -15.88 -20.47 8.53
N LYS A 127 -16.15 -19.78 7.42
CA LYS A 127 -15.45 -19.97 6.15
C LYS A 127 -14.04 -19.41 6.13
N PHE A 128 -13.54 -18.77 7.19
CA PHE A 128 -12.15 -18.28 7.28
C PHE A 128 -11.46 -18.68 8.58
N ARG A 129 -12.03 -19.65 9.32
CA ARG A 129 -11.52 -20.09 10.62
C ARG A 129 -10.14 -20.75 10.54
N ASP A 130 -9.80 -21.34 9.41
CA ASP A 130 -8.50 -21.92 9.08
C ASP A 130 -7.42 -20.86 8.76
N ASP A 131 -7.80 -19.59 8.66
CA ASP A 131 -6.90 -18.47 8.41
C ASP A 131 -7.17 -17.33 9.41
N PRO A 132 -6.75 -17.47 10.67
CA PRO A 132 -7.11 -16.54 11.74
C PRO A 132 -6.73 -15.07 11.47
N PRO A 133 -5.54 -14.74 10.92
CA PRO A 133 -5.20 -13.34 10.61
C PRO A 133 -6.15 -12.71 9.60
N PHE A 134 -6.49 -13.44 8.53
CA PHE A 134 -7.43 -12.96 7.53
C PHE A 134 -8.86 -12.90 8.07
N GLY A 135 -9.26 -13.88 8.88
CA GLY A 135 -10.54 -13.87 9.60
C GLY A 135 -10.70 -12.60 10.44
N ARG A 136 -9.74 -12.30 11.34
CA ARG A 136 -9.74 -11.09 12.17
C ARG A 136 -9.74 -9.80 11.34
N LEU A 137 -9.00 -9.76 10.23
CA LEU A 137 -9.04 -8.62 9.30
C LEU A 137 -10.45 -8.38 8.75
N LEU A 138 -11.13 -9.44 8.32
CA LEU A 138 -12.50 -9.36 7.82
C LEU A 138 -13.47 -8.91 8.92
N GLU A 139 -13.36 -9.45 10.12
CA GLU A 139 -14.19 -9.05 11.27
C GLU A 139 -14.04 -7.55 11.57
N ARG A 140 -12.80 -7.04 11.67
CA ARG A 140 -12.52 -5.60 11.86
C ARG A 140 -13.11 -4.74 10.75
N LYS A 141 -12.94 -5.14 9.48
CA LYS A 141 -13.49 -4.40 8.34
C LYS A 141 -15.02 -4.37 8.36
N ILE A 142 -15.65 -5.50 8.68
CA ILE A 142 -17.12 -5.59 8.79
C ILE A 142 -17.60 -4.68 9.90
N GLU A 143 -17.00 -4.75 11.09
CA GLU A 143 -17.38 -3.89 12.21
C GLU A 143 -17.19 -2.40 11.87
N THR A 144 -16.08 -2.04 11.24
CA THR A 144 -15.76 -0.64 10.89
C THR A 144 -16.71 -0.07 9.82
N TYR A 145 -17.02 -0.84 8.77
CA TYR A 145 -17.76 -0.32 7.61
C TYR A 145 -19.25 -0.64 7.59
N LEU A 146 -19.67 -1.68 8.31
CA LEU A 146 -21.04 -2.20 8.30
C LEU A 146 -21.67 -2.22 9.70
N GLY A 147 -20.87 -2.16 10.77
CA GLY A 147 -21.35 -2.25 12.14
C GLY A 147 -21.86 -3.65 12.49
N LYS A 148 -22.83 -3.73 13.40
CA LYS A 148 -23.46 -5.00 13.79
C LYS A 148 -24.50 -5.39 12.73
N ILE A 149 -24.15 -6.37 11.90
CA ILE A 149 -25.03 -6.91 10.86
C ILE A 149 -25.16 -8.43 11.02
N ASP A 150 -26.39 -8.94 10.87
CA ASP A 150 -26.63 -10.38 10.92
C ASP A 150 -26.27 -11.07 9.60
N HIS A 151 -26.39 -10.35 8.47
CA HIS A 151 -26.27 -10.89 7.12
C HIS A 151 -25.45 -9.96 6.23
N LEU A 152 -24.56 -10.54 5.43
CA LEU A 152 -23.78 -9.86 4.40
C LEU A 152 -24.41 -10.06 3.02
N GLY A 153 -24.48 -8.99 2.23
CA GLY A 153 -24.95 -9.01 0.85
C GLY A 153 -23.92 -8.48 -0.16
N ARG A 154 -24.27 -8.56 -1.45
CA ARG A 154 -23.40 -8.10 -2.56
C ARG A 154 -23.07 -6.61 -2.51
N SER A 155 -23.95 -5.77 -1.96
CA SER A 155 -23.70 -4.32 -1.80
C SER A 155 -22.55 -4.04 -0.82
N ASP A 156 -22.37 -4.91 0.16
CA ASP A 156 -21.42 -4.74 1.26
C ASP A 156 -20.00 -5.10 0.79
N LEU A 157 -19.90 -5.99 -0.21
CA LEU A 157 -18.67 -6.39 -0.88
C LEU A 157 -17.87 -5.19 -1.42
N LYS A 158 -18.56 -4.20 -2.01
CA LYS A 158 -17.91 -2.98 -2.52
C LYS A 158 -17.29 -2.14 -1.40
N LYS A 159 -17.83 -2.20 -0.18
CA LYS A 159 -17.30 -1.47 0.96
C LYS A 159 -16.10 -2.21 1.57
N LEU A 160 -16.14 -3.54 1.61
CA LEU A 160 -15.08 -4.37 2.20
C LEU A 160 -13.81 -4.47 1.33
N LYS A 161 -13.96 -4.36 -0.01
CA LYS A 161 -12.84 -4.29 -0.95
C LYS A 161 -12.15 -2.93 -1.01
N LYS A 162 -12.74 -1.91 -0.39
CA LYS A 162 -12.16 -0.56 -0.29
C LYS A 162 -11.21 -0.48 0.91
#